data_AF-A0A535LUH3-F1
#
_entry.id   AF-A0A535LUH3-F1
#
_cell.length_a   1.000
_cell.length_b   1.000
_cell.length_c   1.000
_cell.angle_alpha   90.00
_cell.angle_beta   90.00
_cell.angle_gamma   90.00
#
_symmetry.space_group_name_H-M   'P 1'
#
loop_
_entity.id
_entity.type
_entity.pdbx_description
1 polymer ?
#
loop_
_entity_poly.entity_id
_entity_poly.type
_entity_poly.pdbx_seq_one_letter_code
_entity_poly.pdbx_strand_id
1 'polypeptide(L)'
;MLLLAVIRWSELEMLGEEYEAHQKEHDGKAKDKVTRIEEYEQAVRAYRQLAVVLWAQGLNEDAARFAYRAQKLQRAVFFLERKPASYLFSLFLDLLAGHGYKPWRSFVAYLMVITTFATAYYVIGHAVGPAMSPLGSFVFSMTSFHGRGFFPGGIGLDDPLTALAALEAFVGLLLEVTLIATLTQRLFRK
;
A
#
# COMPACT_ATOMS: atom_id res chain seq x y z
N MET A 1 -18.55 9.91 29.46
CA MET A 1 -17.42 9.85 28.51
C MET A 1 -16.44 8.83 29.07
N LEU A 2 -16.25 7.67 28.44
CA LEU A 2 -15.29 6.66 28.91
C LEU A 2 -13.87 7.11 28.56
N LEU A 3 -12.98 7.15 29.56
CA LEU A 3 -11.55 7.40 29.37
C LEU A 3 -10.89 6.14 28.82
N LEU A 4 -10.69 6.09 27.50
CA LEU A 4 -10.04 4.95 26.84
C LEU A 4 -8.52 4.92 27.10
N ALA A 5 -7.94 6.03 27.58
CA ALA A 5 -6.53 6.15 27.91
C ALA A 5 -6.05 5.21 29.05
N VAL A 6 -6.97 4.67 29.86
CA VAL A 6 -6.62 3.72 30.94
C VAL A 6 -6.36 2.32 30.38
N ILE A 7 -6.85 2.02 29.17
CA ILE A 7 -6.69 0.72 28.54
C ILE A 7 -5.36 0.66 27.80
N ARG A 8 -4.59 -0.42 28.01
CA ARG A 8 -3.37 -0.70 27.24
C ARG A 8 -3.72 -1.31 25.90
N TRP A 9 -4.16 -0.47 24.96
CA TRP A 9 -4.57 -0.90 23.62
C TRP A 9 -3.51 -1.73 22.91
N SER A 10 -2.22 -1.46 23.15
CA SER A 10 -1.10 -2.23 22.58
C SER A 10 -1.20 -3.74 22.87
N GLU A 11 -1.75 -4.13 24.03
CA GLU A 11 -1.93 -5.52 24.45
C GLU A 11 -3.15 -6.19 23.80
N LEU A 12 -4.11 -5.41 23.30
CA LEU A 12 -5.29 -5.94 22.63
C LEU A 12 -4.92 -6.38 21.21
N GLU A 13 -4.83 -7.69 21.02
CA GLU A 13 -4.51 -8.25 19.70
C GLU A 13 -5.68 -8.12 18.74
N MET A 14 -6.92 -8.41 19.14
CA MET A 14 -8.07 -8.51 18.23
C MET A 14 -9.36 -8.05 18.92
N LEU A 15 -10.30 -7.45 18.18
CA LEU A 15 -11.65 -7.16 18.67
C LEU A 15 -12.53 -8.40 18.58
N GLY A 16 -13.53 -8.49 19.47
CA GLY A 16 -14.47 -9.62 19.48
C GLY A 16 -15.16 -9.81 18.14
N GLU A 17 -15.54 -8.73 17.46
CA GLU A 17 -16.20 -8.78 16.15
C GLU A 17 -15.30 -9.41 15.08
N GLU A 18 -13.98 -9.17 15.12
CA GLU A 18 -13.05 -9.85 14.21
C GLU A 18 -12.85 -11.32 14.59
N TYR A 19 -12.79 -11.62 15.89
CA TYR A 19 -12.72 -13.00 16.36
C TYR A 19 -13.91 -13.81 15.86
N GLU A 20 -15.12 -13.26 16.00
CA GLU A 20 -16.34 -13.86 15.47
C GLU A 20 -16.26 -14.01 13.95
N ALA A 21 -15.92 -12.96 13.19
CA ALA A 21 -15.82 -13.03 11.74
C ALA A 21 -14.85 -14.12 11.22
N HIS A 22 -13.84 -14.49 12.01
CA HIS A 22 -12.91 -15.58 11.70
C HIS A 22 -13.45 -16.98 12.00
N GLN A 23 -14.44 -17.13 12.89
CA GLN A 23 -15.02 -18.43 13.20
C GLN A 23 -15.71 -19.04 11.97
N LYS A 24 -15.65 -20.37 11.90
CA LYS A 24 -16.33 -21.14 10.84
C LYS A 24 -17.83 -21.30 11.12
N GLU A 25 -18.23 -21.18 12.37
CA GLU A 25 -19.58 -21.44 12.84
C GLU A 25 -20.17 -20.24 13.58
N HIS A 26 -21.48 -20.04 13.42
CA HIS A 26 -22.33 -19.13 14.17
C HIS A 26 -23.44 -19.96 14.80
N ASP A 27 -23.66 -19.87 16.10
CA ASP A 27 -24.67 -20.65 16.82
C ASP A 27 -24.61 -22.17 16.54
N GLY A 28 -23.39 -22.72 16.45
CA GLY A 28 -23.16 -24.15 16.19
C GLY A 28 -23.48 -24.61 14.77
N LYS A 29 -23.67 -23.69 13.83
CA LYS A 29 -23.87 -23.98 12.40
C LYS A 29 -22.79 -23.34 11.56
N ALA A 30 -22.35 -24.03 10.50
CA ALA A 30 -21.44 -23.45 9.53
C ALA A 30 -22.02 -22.17 8.92
N LYS A 31 -21.22 -21.11 8.89
CA LYS A 31 -21.66 -19.80 8.38
C LYS A 31 -21.88 -19.86 6.87
N ASP A 32 -23.02 -19.33 6.44
CA ASP A 32 -23.22 -19.07 5.03
C ASP A 32 -22.39 -17.85 4.57
N LYS A 33 -22.39 -17.61 3.26
CA LYS A 33 -21.64 -16.49 2.68
C LYS A 33 -22.11 -15.13 3.20
N VAL A 34 -23.42 -14.97 3.42
CA VAL A 34 -24.04 -13.70 3.81
C VAL A 34 -23.63 -13.37 5.24
N THR A 35 -23.80 -14.30 6.18
CA THR A 35 -23.37 -14.16 7.58
C THR A 35 -21.89 -13.81 7.66
N ARG A 36 -21.02 -14.47 6.87
CA ARG A 36 -19.58 -14.14 6.86
C ARG A 36 -19.32 -12.71 6.43
N ILE A 37 -19.96 -12.24 5.35
CA ILE A 37 -19.80 -10.87 4.88
C ILE A 37 -20.25 -9.89 5.97
N GLU A 38 -21.43 -10.10 6.55
CA GLU A 38 -22.00 -9.23 7.59
C GLU A 38 -21.08 -9.11 8.81
N GLU A 39 -20.53 -10.21 9.29
CA GLU A 39 -19.61 -10.21 10.44
C GLU A 39 -18.29 -9.51 10.12
N TYR A 40 -17.70 -9.73 8.94
CA TYR A 40 -16.51 -8.97 8.53
C TYR A 40 -16.80 -7.48 8.42
N GLU A 41 -17.96 -7.09 7.90
CA GLU A 41 -18.36 -5.69 7.85
C GLU A 41 -18.60 -5.09 9.23
N GLN A 42 -19.18 -5.86 10.17
CA GLN A 42 -19.32 -5.45 11.57
C GLN A 42 -17.95 -5.20 12.19
N ALA A 43 -17.00 -6.12 12.01
CA ALA A 43 -15.62 -5.94 12.46
C ALA A 43 -14.97 -4.68 11.85
N VAL A 44 -15.15 -4.44 10.55
CA VAL A 44 -14.66 -3.21 9.89
C VAL A 44 -15.26 -1.96 10.53
N ARG A 45 -16.58 -1.94 10.80
CA ARG A 45 -17.26 -0.82 11.43
C ARG A 45 -16.74 -0.59 12.86
N ALA A 46 -16.60 -1.64 13.66
CA ALA A 46 -16.09 -1.58 15.02
C ALA A 46 -14.67 -0.99 15.07
N TYR A 47 -13.75 -1.49 14.24
CA TYR A 47 -12.39 -0.93 14.17
C TYR A 47 -12.36 0.53 13.72
N ARG A 48 -13.18 0.92 12.74
CA ARG A 48 -13.24 2.32 12.28
C ARG A 48 -13.76 3.24 13.38
N GLN A 49 -14.82 2.84 14.08
CA GLN A 49 -15.38 3.60 15.19
C GLN A 49 -14.37 3.74 16.34
N LEU A 50 -13.74 2.64 16.74
CA LEU A 50 -12.69 2.66 17.76
C LEU A 50 -11.53 3.58 17.36
N ALA A 51 -11.05 3.48 16.12
CA ALA A 51 -9.97 4.34 15.63
C ALA A 51 -10.35 5.83 15.71
N VAL A 52 -11.59 6.19 15.37
CA VAL A 52 -12.08 7.57 15.47
C VAL A 52 -12.08 8.06 16.92
N VAL A 53 -12.57 7.24 17.86
CA VAL A 53 -12.62 7.63 19.28
C VAL A 53 -11.22 7.75 19.88
N LEU A 54 -10.33 6.81 19.59
CA LEU A 54 -8.94 6.85 20.07
C LEU A 54 -8.20 8.07 19.55
N TRP A 55 -8.38 8.37 18.27
CA TRP A 55 -7.80 9.55 17.66
C TRP A 55 -8.33 10.84 18.29
N ALA A 56 -9.63 10.92 18.57
CA ALA A 56 -10.24 12.07 19.27
C ALA A 56 -9.72 12.24 20.71
N GLN A 57 -9.14 11.19 21.30
CA GLN A 57 -8.48 11.23 22.62
C GLN A 57 -6.96 11.42 22.53
N GLY A 58 -6.40 11.65 21.33
CA GLY A 58 -4.97 11.83 21.10
C GLY A 58 -4.16 10.53 21.05
N LEU A 59 -4.80 9.36 21.07
CA LEU A 59 -4.17 8.03 21.00
C LEU A 59 -3.92 7.64 19.53
N ASN A 60 -3.09 8.44 18.85
CA ASN A 60 -2.94 8.42 17.39
C ASN A 60 -2.30 7.13 16.84
N GLU A 61 -1.31 6.58 17.52
CA GLU A 61 -0.63 5.36 17.12
C GLU A 61 -1.57 4.15 17.15
N ASP A 62 -2.36 4.02 18.22
CA ASP A 62 -3.36 2.98 18.37
C ASP A 62 -4.50 3.15 17.37
N ALA A 63 -4.99 4.39 17.19
CA ALA A 63 -5.98 4.70 16.18
C ALA A 63 -5.52 4.30 14.76
N ALA A 64 -4.27 4.63 14.40
CA ALA A 64 -3.67 4.25 13.12
C ALA A 64 -3.58 2.73 12.95
N ARG A 65 -3.15 2.01 13.99
CA ARG A 65 -3.08 0.54 13.98
C ARG A 65 -4.45 -0.09 13.75
N PHE A 66 -5.49 0.39 14.44
CA PHE A 66 -6.86 -0.12 14.29
C PHE A 66 -7.49 0.26 12.96
N ALA A 67 -7.28 1.48 12.47
CA ALA A 67 -7.75 1.89 11.15
C ALA A 67 -7.08 1.09 10.03
N TYR A 68 -5.78 0.78 10.16
CA TYR A 68 -5.08 -0.11 9.23
C TYR A 68 -5.66 -1.53 9.25
N ARG A 69 -6.03 -2.05 10.42
CA ARG A 69 -6.67 -3.37 10.55
C ARG A 69 -8.04 -3.41 9.88
N ALA A 70 -8.84 -2.35 10.03
CA ALA A 70 -10.11 -2.21 9.31
C ALA A 70 -9.93 -2.29 7.78
N GLN A 71 -8.86 -1.72 7.21
CA GLN A 71 -8.58 -1.82 5.78
C GLN A 71 -8.28 -3.26 5.34
N LYS A 72 -7.56 -4.03 6.16
CA LYS A 72 -7.31 -5.45 5.87
C LYS A 72 -8.59 -6.29 5.90
N LEU A 73 -9.46 -6.05 6.87
CA LEU A 73 -10.75 -6.75 6.96
C LEU A 73 -11.68 -6.35 5.81
N GLN A 74 -11.70 -5.07 5.42
CA GLN A 74 -12.46 -4.60 4.25
C GLN A 74 -12.02 -5.32 2.96
N ARG A 75 -10.73 -5.63 2.82
CA ARG A 75 -10.23 -6.41 1.69
C ARG A 75 -10.78 -7.84 1.70
N ALA A 76 -10.96 -8.46 2.87
CA ALA A 76 -11.63 -9.76 2.97
C ALA A 76 -13.09 -9.67 2.52
N VAL A 77 -13.80 -8.59 2.88
CA VAL A 77 -15.16 -8.30 2.37
C VAL A 77 -15.16 -8.22 0.84
N PHE A 78 -14.25 -7.46 0.22
CA PHE A 78 -14.18 -7.37 -1.25
C PHE A 78 -13.95 -8.72 -1.93
N PHE A 79 -13.15 -9.59 -1.32
CA PHE A 79 -12.94 -10.95 -1.82
C PHE A 79 -14.24 -11.78 -1.74
N LEU A 80 -14.91 -11.78 -0.59
CA LEU A 80 -16.17 -12.50 -0.40
C LEU A 80 -17.27 -11.98 -1.33
N GLU A 81 -17.41 -10.68 -1.48
CA GLU A 81 -18.37 -10.04 -2.38
C GLU A 81 -18.03 -10.20 -3.87
N ARG A 82 -16.88 -10.78 -4.22
CA ARG A 82 -16.37 -10.90 -5.60
C ARG A 82 -16.24 -9.53 -6.29
N LYS A 83 -15.62 -8.56 -5.61
CA LYS A 83 -15.27 -7.23 -6.13
C LYS A 83 -13.76 -7.19 -6.48
N PRO A 84 -13.33 -7.76 -7.62
CA PRO A 84 -11.91 -7.94 -7.94
C PRO A 84 -11.16 -6.61 -8.09
N ALA A 85 -11.78 -5.59 -8.70
CA ALA A 85 -11.17 -4.27 -8.87
C ALA A 85 -10.84 -3.64 -7.50
N SER A 86 -11.81 -3.61 -6.58
CA SER A 86 -11.62 -3.08 -5.22
C SER A 86 -10.60 -3.89 -4.42
N TYR A 87 -10.61 -5.21 -4.57
CA TYR A 87 -9.62 -6.09 -3.94
C TYR A 87 -8.20 -5.80 -4.42
N LEU A 88 -7.99 -5.76 -5.75
CA LEU A 88 -6.69 -5.48 -6.36
C LEU A 88 -6.20 -4.08 -6.01
N PHE A 89 -7.10 -3.08 -6.02
CA PHE A 89 -6.76 -1.72 -5.63
C PHE A 89 -6.37 -1.64 -4.15
N SER A 90 -7.09 -2.32 -3.25
CA SER A 90 -6.70 -2.41 -1.84
C SER A 90 -5.36 -3.11 -1.64
N LEU A 91 -5.08 -4.17 -2.42
CA LEU A 91 -3.78 -4.86 -2.38
C LEU A 91 -2.65 -3.92 -2.85
N PHE A 92 -2.87 -3.20 -3.94
CA PHE A 92 -1.97 -2.19 -4.46
C PHE A 92 -1.63 -1.13 -3.41
N LEU A 93 -2.64 -0.53 -2.76
CA LEU A 93 -2.44 0.47 -1.70
C LEU A 93 -1.75 -0.11 -0.46
N ASP A 94 -2.03 -1.36 -0.09
CA ASP A 94 -1.37 -2.02 1.05
C ASP A 94 0.12 -2.25 0.75
N LEU A 95 0.44 -2.72 -0.44
CA LEU A 95 1.82 -2.98 -0.87
C LEU A 95 2.62 -1.67 -0.93
N LEU A 96 2.05 -0.63 -1.54
CA LEU A 96 2.74 0.61 -1.82
C LEU A 96 2.91 1.50 -0.58
N ALA A 97 1.89 1.57 0.27
CA ALA A 97 1.82 2.54 1.36
C ALA A 97 1.30 1.98 2.68
N GLY A 98 0.91 0.70 2.72
CA GLY A 98 0.17 0.14 3.86
C GLY A 98 -1.12 0.90 4.12
N HIS A 99 -1.84 1.28 3.05
CA HIS A 99 -3.02 2.15 3.10
C HIS A 99 -2.76 3.54 3.75
N GLY A 100 -1.52 4.03 3.68
CA GLY A 100 -1.11 5.30 4.28
C GLY A 100 -0.60 5.18 5.73
N TYR A 101 -0.65 3.99 6.33
CA TYR A 101 -0.24 3.79 7.73
C TYR A 101 1.20 3.30 7.89
N LYS A 102 1.88 2.90 6.80
CA LYS A 102 3.24 2.33 6.84
C LYS A 102 4.16 2.97 5.80
N PRO A 103 4.65 4.21 6.02
CA PRO A 103 5.46 4.94 5.03
C PRO A 103 6.76 4.24 4.64
N TRP A 104 7.31 3.40 5.53
CA TRP A 104 8.50 2.60 5.20
C TRP A 104 8.27 1.68 3.99
N ARG A 105 7.03 1.23 3.74
CA ARG A 105 6.70 0.40 2.58
C ARG A 105 6.90 1.16 1.28
N SER A 106 6.57 2.45 1.25
CA SER A 106 6.81 3.31 0.09
C SER A 106 8.30 3.52 -0.16
N PHE A 107 9.09 3.66 0.91
CA PHE A 107 10.55 3.74 0.80
C PHE A 107 11.17 2.44 0.25
N VAL A 108 10.70 1.28 0.74
CA VAL A 108 11.16 -0.02 0.23
C VAL A 108 10.73 -0.24 -1.21
N ALA A 109 9.50 0.15 -1.58
CA ALA A 109 9.02 0.10 -2.96
C ALA A 109 9.85 0.99 -3.90
N TYR A 110 10.20 2.19 -3.46
CA TYR A 110 11.09 3.10 -4.18
C TYR A 110 12.46 2.45 -4.46
N LEU A 111 13.10 1.89 -3.44
CA LEU A 111 14.39 1.19 -3.59
C LEU A 111 14.28 -0.03 -4.52
N MET A 112 13.22 -0.82 -4.41
CA MET A 112 12.99 -1.99 -5.27
C MET A 112 12.80 -1.58 -6.73
N VAL A 113 12.05 -0.52 -7.02
CA VAL A 113 11.86 -0.03 -8.38
C VAL A 113 13.18 0.43 -8.98
N ILE A 114 13.93 1.31 -8.29
CA ILE A 114 15.21 1.81 -8.80
C ILE A 114 16.20 0.67 -9.05
N THR A 115 16.33 -0.26 -8.11
CA THR A 115 17.29 -1.37 -8.27
C THR A 115 16.88 -2.33 -9.39
N THR A 116 15.58 -2.59 -9.57
CA THR A 116 15.06 -3.45 -10.63
C THR A 116 15.28 -2.82 -12.01
N PHE A 117 14.92 -1.54 -12.18
CA PHE A 117 15.11 -0.84 -13.45
C PHE A 117 16.58 -0.59 -13.76
N ALA A 118 17.41 -0.22 -12.77
CA ALA A 118 18.87 -0.14 -12.93
C ALA A 118 19.46 -1.46 -13.45
N THR A 119 19.01 -2.59 -12.92
CA THR A 119 19.44 -3.92 -13.39
C THR A 119 18.99 -4.16 -14.83
N ALA A 120 17.75 -3.80 -15.16
CA ALA A 120 17.22 -3.93 -16.53
C ALA A 120 18.00 -3.06 -17.53
N TYR A 121 18.31 -1.80 -17.19
CA TYR A 121 19.15 -0.93 -18.02
C TYR A 121 20.55 -1.48 -18.23
N TYR A 122 21.15 -2.04 -17.17
CA TYR A 122 22.47 -2.67 -17.29
C TYR A 122 22.43 -3.84 -18.28
N VAL A 123 21.47 -4.76 -18.13
CA VAL A 123 21.35 -5.95 -18.99
C VAL A 123 21.00 -5.59 -20.42
N ILE A 124 19.98 -4.75 -20.64
CA ILE A 124 19.52 -4.36 -21.99
C ILE A 124 20.55 -3.48 -22.69
N GLY A 125 21.18 -2.56 -21.94
CA GLY A 125 22.26 -1.72 -22.46
C GLY A 125 23.45 -2.54 -22.98
N HIS A 126 23.77 -3.68 -22.37
CA HIS A 126 24.80 -4.58 -22.90
C HIS A 126 24.35 -5.41 -24.12
N ALA A 127 23.04 -5.63 -24.27
CA ALA A 127 22.50 -6.49 -25.31
C ALA A 127 22.15 -5.73 -26.60
N VAL A 128 21.58 -4.52 -26.49
CA VAL A 128 20.95 -3.80 -27.62
C VAL A 128 21.33 -2.32 -27.67
N GLY A 129 21.78 -1.74 -26.57
CA GLY A 129 22.07 -0.31 -26.46
C GLY A 129 23.56 0.02 -26.27
N PRO A 130 23.89 1.26 -25.89
CA PRO A 130 25.20 1.56 -25.34
C PRO A 130 25.34 0.89 -23.98
N ALA A 131 26.41 0.10 -23.81
CA ALA A 131 26.71 -0.55 -22.55
C ALA A 131 26.86 0.50 -21.44
N MET A 132 26.05 0.37 -20.40
CA MET A 132 26.08 1.24 -19.23
C MET A 132 26.85 0.55 -18.10
N SER A 133 27.71 1.29 -17.39
CA SER A 133 28.30 0.77 -16.16
C SER A 133 27.22 0.56 -15.08
N PRO A 134 27.42 -0.30 -14.07
CA PRO A 134 26.44 -0.49 -13.01
C PRO A 134 26.03 0.82 -12.32
N LEU A 135 26.99 1.71 -12.07
CA LEU A 135 26.73 3.04 -11.51
C LEU A 135 25.95 3.91 -12.50
N GLY A 136 26.29 3.87 -13.78
CA GLY A 136 25.58 4.59 -14.83
C GLY A 136 24.11 4.18 -14.93
N SER A 137 23.83 2.87 -14.92
CA SER A 137 22.46 2.34 -14.95
C SER A 137 21.64 2.72 -13.71
N PHE A 138 22.28 2.75 -12.53
CA PHE A 138 21.65 3.21 -11.30
C PHE A 138 21.30 4.69 -11.34
N VAL A 139 22.24 5.55 -11.78
CA VAL A 139 21.99 6.99 -11.94
C VAL A 139 20.91 7.24 -12.98
N PHE A 140 20.95 6.51 -14.11
CA PHE A 140 19.92 6.60 -15.15
C PHE A 140 18.54 6.27 -14.59
N SER A 141 18.39 5.14 -13.88
CA SER A 141 17.14 4.75 -13.23
C SER A 141 16.64 5.81 -12.24
N MET A 142 17.51 6.36 -11.37
CA MET A 142 17.10 7.46 -10.48
C MET A 142 16.57 8.67 -11.25
N THR A 143 17.21 9.07 -12.34
CA THR A 143 16.75 10.22 -13.14
C THR A 143 15.46 9.92 -13.92
N SER A 144 15.37 8.72 -14.48
CA SER A 144 14.23 8.23 -15.26
C SER A 144 12.97 8.04 -14.40
N PHE A 145 13.13 7.53 -13.18
CA PHE A 145 12.06 7.42 -12.18
C PHE A 145 11.31 8.75 -11.97
N HIS A 146 12.01 9.88 -11.99
CA HIS A 146 11.45 11.22 -11.84
C HIS A 146 10.99 11.84 -13.17
N GLY A 147 10.93 11.07 -14.26
CA GLY A 147 10.61 11.54 -15.61
C GLY A 147 11.69 12.42 -16.25
N ARG A 148 12.93 12.40 -15.72
CA ARG A 148 14.06 13.21 -16.21
C ARG A 148 15.13 12.39 -16.94
N GLY A 149 14.88 11.10 -17.16
CA GLY A 149 15.74 10.22 -17.96
C GLY A 149 15.73 10.52 -19.46
N PHE A 150 14.85 11.42 -19.91
CA PHE A 150 14.80 11.90 -21.29
C PHE A 150 15.98 12.86 -21.55
N PHE A 151 17.07 12.33 -22.10
CA PHE A 151 18.17 13.17 -22.61
C PHE A 151 17.80 13.81 -23.95
N PRO A 152 18.31 15.01 -24.26
CA PRO A 152 17.90 15.76 -25.44
C PRO A 152 18.56 15.18 -26.71
N GLY A 153 17.73 14.69 -27.63
CA GLY A 153 18.04 14.54 -29.05
C GLY A 153 18.63 13.20 -29.47
N GLY A 154 17.76 12.31 -29.98
CA GLY A 154 18.20 11.23 -30.89
C GLY A 154 17.71 9.82 -30.58
N ILE A 155 17.06 9.59 -29.42
CA ILE A 155 16.55 8.26 -29.10
C ILE A 155 15.12 8.12 -29.63
N GLY A 156 14.90 7.15 -30.53
CA GLY A 156 13.59 6.88 -31.13
C GLY A 156 12.60 6.33 -30.10
N LEU A 157 11.29 6.55 -30.31
CA LEU A 157 10.25 6.01 -29.44
C LEU A 157 10.19 4.48 -29.45
N ASP A 158 10.71 3.87 -30.52
CA ASP A 158 10.83 2.41 -30.68
C ASP A 158 12.08 1.84 -30.00
N ASP A 159 12.94 2.67 -29.42
CA ASP A 159 14.11 2.22 -28.67
C ASP A 159 13.68 1.52 -27.36
N PRO A 160 14.11 0.27 -27.11
CA PRO A 160 13.74 -0.47 -25.90
C PRO A 160 14.09 0.25 -24.59
N LEU A 161 15.20 1.01 -24.53
CA LEU A 161 15.58 1.75 -23.33
C LEU A 161 14.64 2.94 -23.10
N THR A 162 14.19 3.60 -24.16
CA THR A 162 13.17 4.67 -24.09
C THR A 162 11.82 4.16 -23.62
N ALA A 163 11.36 3.03 -24.16
CA ALA A 163 10.12 2.39 -23.70
C ALA A 163 10.20 2.00 -22.21
N LEU A 164 11.35 1.46 -21.79
CA LEU A 164 11.59 1.11 -20.39
C LEU A 164 11.62 2.34 -19.47
N ALA A 165 12.26 3.43 -19.90
CA ALA A 165 12.29 4.70 -19.16
C ALA A 165 10.90 5.34 -19.03
N ALA A 166 10.10 5.31 -20.09
CA ALA A 166 8.71 5.79 -20.03
C ALA A 166 7.87 4.97 -19.04
N LEU A 167 8.03 3.64 -19.03
CA LEU A 167 7.37 2.77 -18.06
C LEU A 167 7.83 3.07 -16.63
N GLU A 168 9.14 3.24 -16.42
CA GLU A 168 9.71 3.57 -15.11
C GLU A 168 9.18 4.90 -14.59
N ALA A 169 9.16 5.95 -15.42
CA ALA A 169 8.64 7.25 -15.05
C ALA A 169 7.15 7.19 -14.66
N PHE A 170 6.35 6.39 -15.37
CA PHE A 170 4.95 6.17 -15.03
C PHE A 170 4.79 5.48 -13.65
N VAL A 171 5.58 4.43 -13.40
CA VAL A 171 5.60 3.75 -12.09
C VAL A 171 6.09 4.68 -10.99
N GLY A 172 7.10 5.49 -11.28
CA GLY A 172 7.67 6.48 -10.36
C GLY A 172 6.64 7.53 -9.96
N LEU A 173 5.89 8.08 -10.91
CA LEU A 173 4.79 9.02 -10.64
C LEU A 173 3.74 8.43 -9.69
N LEU A 174 3.32 7.17 -9.89
CA LEU A 174 2.36 6.51 -9.00
C LEU A 174 2.93 6.36 -7.58
N LEU A 175 4.20 5.99 -7.46
CA LEU A 175 4.91 5.90 -6.18
C LEU A 175 5.02 7.26 -5.48
N GLU A 176 5.37 8.31 -6.20
CA GLU A 176 5.48 9.66 -5.66
C GLU A 176 4.13 10.18 -5.15
N VAL A 177 3.06 10.06 -5.95
CA VAL A 177 1.72 10.50 -5.55
C VAL A 177 1.27 9.77 -4.29
N THR A 178 1.49 8.46 -4.21
CA THR A 178 1.11 7.69 -3.03
C THR A 178 1.97 7.99 -1.80
N LEU A 179 3.27 8.24 -1.97
CA LEU A 179 4.15 8.69 -0.90
C LEU A 179 3.73 10.07 -0.36
N ILE A 180 3.49 11.04 -1.26
CA ILE A 180 3.03 12.38 -0.91
C ILE A 180 1.69 12.29 -0.17
N ALA A 181 0.73 11.53 -0.69
CA ALA A 181 -0.57 11.33 -0.04
C ALA A 181 -0.40 10.70 1.36
N THR A 182 0.47 9.70 1.50
CA THR A 182 0.74 9.01 2.77
C THR A 182 1.38 9.94 3.80
N LEU A 183 2.40 10.70 3.41
CA LEU A 183 3.08 11.66 4.29
C LEU A 183 2.15 12.81 4.65
N THR A 184 1.37 13.31 3.69
CA THR A 184 0.37 14.37 3.92
C THR A 184 -0.67 13.91 4.93
N GLN A 185 -1.23 12.72 4.75
CA GLN A 185 -2.18 12.13 5.70
C GLN A 185 -1.54 11.96 7.08
N ARG A 186 -0.29 11.52 7.16
CA ARG A 186 0.39 11.32 8.45
C ARG A 186 0.70 12.63 9.18
N LEU A 187 1.08 13.68 8.45
CA LEU A 187 1.50 14.96 9.04
C LEU A 187 0.32 15.90 9.33
N PHE A 188 -0.74 15.85 8.51
CA PHE A 188 -1.82 16.85 8.52
C PHE A 188 -3.20 16.32 8.85
N ARG A 189 -3.37 15.02 9.13
CA ARG A 189 -4.63 14.50 9.67
C ARG A 189 -4.76 14.91 11.15
N LYS A 190 -5.06 16.20 11.32
CA LYS A 190 -5.59 16.86 12.52
C LYS A 190 -7.05 16.58 12.74
#